data_AF-A0A6C0ALS4-F1
#
_entry.id   AF-A0A6C0ALS4-F1
#
_cell.length_a   1.000
_cell.length_b   1.000
_cell.length_c   1.000
_cell.angle_alpha   90.00
_cell.angle_beta   90.00
_cell.angle_gamma   90.00
#
_symmetry.space_group_name_H-M   'P 1'
#
loop_
_entity.id
_entity.type
_entity.pdbx_description
1 polymer ?
#
loop_
_entity_poly.entity_id
_entity_poly.type
_entity_poly.pdbx_seq_one_letter_code
_entity_poly.pdbx_strand_id
1 'polypeptide(L)'
;MFEKELQLLLEKKWTKEEVTMINRLLETLQYYKKLIPKSLKQEIVAALQMCNTLKTELDTFREKCNCLQKELDENISLLKIVEPEIQQNNNEEIKDE
;
A
#
# COMPACT_ATOMS: atom_id res chain seq x y z
N MET A 1 -11.16 20.91 -9.48
CA MET A 1 -12.48 20.75 -8.82
C MET A 1 -12.33 19.63 -7.81
N PHE A 2 -12.93 19.73 -6.61
CA PHE A 2 -12.76 18.67 -5.59
C PHE A 2 -13.32 17.32 -6.07
N GLU A 3 -14.27 17.33 -7.00
CA GLU A 3 -14.80 16.12 -7.66
C GLU A 3 -13.71 15.34 -8.41
N LYS A 4 -12.78 16.03 -9.08
CA LYS A 4 -11.65 15.38 -9.75
C LYS A 4 -10.71 14.72 -8.76
N GLU A 5 -10.41 15.41 -7.66
CA GLU A 5 -9.51 14.88 -6.62
C GLU A 5 -10.13 13.68 -5.89
N LEU A 6 -11.45 13.72 -5.63
CA LEU A 6 -12.18 12.57 -5.07
C LEU A 6 -12.20 11.37 -6.01
N GLN A 7 -12.36 11.60 -7.32
CA GLN A 7 -12.33 10.53 -8.29
C GLN A 7 -10.95 9.88 -8.39
N LEU A 8 -9.89 10.70 -8.41
CA LEU A 8 -8.51 10.21 -8.30
C LEU A 8 -8.26 9.41 -7.01
N LEU A 9 -8.90 9.83 -5.91
CA LEU A 9 -8.81 9.10 -4.65
C LEU A 9 -9.47 7.74 -4.77
N LEU A 10 -10.66 7.65 -5.37
CA LEU A 10 -11.40 6.40 -5.56
C LEU A 10 -10.74 5.39 -6.52
N GLU A 11 -9.89 5.85 -7.43
CA GLU A 11 -9.10 4.97 -8.31
C GLU A 11 -8.05 4.14 -7.55
N LYS A 12 -7.75 4.49 -6.30
CA LYS A 12 -6.74 3.81 -5.47
C LYS A 12 -7.30 2.60 -4.75
N LYS A 13 -6.39 1.73 -4.29
CA LYS A 13 -6.77 0.51 -3.55
C LYS A 13 -7.20 0.86 -2.12
N TRP A 14 -8.50 0.82 -1.88
CA TRP A 14 -9.12 1.03 -0.57
C TRP A 14 -9.90 -0.21 -0.14
N THR A 15 -10.15 -0.35 1.17
CA THR A 15 -11.13 -1.31 1.66
C THR A 15 -12.55 -0.87 1.30
N LYS A 16 -13.51 -1.79 1.41
CA LYS A 16 -14.92 -1.52 1.11
C LYS A 16 -15.49 -0.42 2.02
N GLU A 17 -15.08 -0.41 3.27
CA GLU A 17 -15.49 0.58 4.28
C GLU A 17 -14.94 1.96 3.92
N GLU A 18 -13.67 2.04 3.53
CA GLU A 18 -13.01 3.28 3.10
C GLU A 18 -13.65 3.85 1.82
N VAL A 19 -13.90 3.00 0.80
CA VAL A 19 -14.64 3.41 -0.41
C VAL A 19 -16.01 3.97 -0.06
N THR A 20 -16.74 3.32 0.86
CA THR A 20 -18.04 3.79 1.31
C THR A 20 -17.96 5.16 1.96
N MET A 21 -16.93 5.40 2.77
CA MET A 21 -16.69 6.69 3.43
C MET A 21 -16.35 7.80 2.42
N ILE A 22 -15.50 7.51 1.43
CA ILE A 22 -15.13 8.46 0.37
C ILE A 22 -16.35 8.82 -0.48
N ASN A 23 -17.21 7.84 -0.82
CA ASN A 23 -18.44 8.08 -1.56
C ASN A 23 -19.43 8.97 -0.79
N ARG A 24 -19.61 8.74 0.53
CA ARG A 24 -20.44 9.62 1.37
C ARG A 24 -19.91 11.06 1.42
N LEU A 25 -18.59 11.22 1.44
CA LEU A 25 -17.96 12.55 1.38
C LEU A 25 -18.26 13.23 0.03
N LEU A 26 -18.15 12.51 -1.08
CA LEU A 26 -18.49 13.01 -2.41
C LEU A 26 -19.95 13.47 -2.50
N GLU A 27 -20.89 12.63 -2.06
CA GLU A 27 -22.32 12.96 -2.03
C GLU A 27 -22.59 14.21 -1.19
N THR A 28 -21.98 14.30 -0.02
CA THR A 28 -22.11 15.46 0.89
C THR A 28 -21.59 16.74 0.24
N LEU A 29 -20.40 16.69 -0.35
CA LEU A 29 -19.79 17.85 -1.01
C LEU A 29 -20.57 18.28 -2.26
N GLN A 30 -21.14 17.34 -3.01
CA GLN A 30 -22.02 17.65 -4.14
C GLN A 30 -23.32 18.31 -3.68
N TYR A 31 -23.96 17.76 -2.63
CA TYR A 31 -25.20 18.30 -2.08
C TYR A 31 -25.02 19.77 -1.62
N TYR A 32 -23.95 20.06 -0.89
CA TYR A 32 -23.68 21.40 -0.37
C TYR A 32 -22.90 22.31 -1.33
N LYS A 33 -22.57 21.86 -2.56
CA LYS A 33 -21.66 22.56 -3.48
C LYS A 33 -21.96 24.05 -3.70
N LYS A 34 -23.23 24.43 -3.74
CA LYS A 34 -23.66 25.84 -3.93
C LYS A 34 -23.52 26.69 -2.66
N LEU A 35 -23.51 26.05 -1.49
CA LEU A 35 -23.44 26.69 -0.18
C LEU A 35 -22.01 26.80 0.36
N ILE A 36 -21.07 25.99 -0.15
CA ILE A 36 -19.67 26.03 0.28
C ILE A 36 -18.99 27.33 -0.21
N PRO A 37 -18.43 28.16 0.69
CA PRO A 37 -17.65 29.35 0.34
C PRO A 37 -16.45 29.04 -0.54
N LYS A 38 -16.02 30.01 -1.37
CA LYS A 38 -14.91 29.81 -2.32
C LYS A 38 -13.58 29.47 -1.63
N SER A 39 -13.27 30.12 -0.50
CA SER A 39 -12.09 29.83 0.31
C SER A 39 -12.10 28.39 0.82
N LEU A 40 -13.23 27.97 1.41
CA LEU A 40 -13.39 26.61 1.91
C LEU A 40 -13.30 25.56 0.78
N LYS A 41 -13.79 25.86 -0.43
CA LYS A 41 -13.59 24.97 -1.60
C LYS A 41 -12.11 24.76 -1.92
N GLN A 42 -11.28 25.79 -1.78
CA GLN A 42 -9.85 25.67 -2.04
C GLN A 42 -9.17 24.81 -0.97
N GLU A 43 -9.53 24.99 0.29
CA GLU A 43 -9.04 24.16 1.40
C GLU A 43 -9.44 22.68 1.24
N ILE A 44 -10.69 22.42 0.85
CA ILE A 44 -11.18 21.06 0.56
C ILE A 44 -10.36 20.42 -0.57
N VAL A 45 -10.09 21.17 -1.65
CA VAL A 45 -9.26 20.67 -2.76
C VAL A 45 -7.85 20.35 -2.27
N ALA A 46 -7.23 21.24 -1.50
CA ALA A 46 -5.88 21.03 -0.96
C ALA A 46 -5.82 19.79 -0.05
N ALA A 47 -6.81 19.62 0.83
CA ALA A 47 -6.89 18.45 1.69
C ALA A 47 -7.02 17.14 0.88
N LEU A 48 -7.85 17.14 -0.17
CA LEU A 48 -7.99 15.97 -1.04
C LEU A 48 -6.71 15.66 -1.82
N GLN A 49 -5.98 16.69 -2.27
CA GLN A 49 -4.67 16.52 -2.90
C GLN A 49 -3.66 15.89 -1.94
N MET A 50 -3.64 16.33 -0.67
CA MET A 50 -2.82 15.71 0.36
C MET A 50 -3.20 14.24 0.60
N CYS A 51 -4.49 13.93 0.71
CA CYS A 51 -4.97 12.54 0.83
C CYS A 51 -4.52 11.69 -0.36
N ASN A 52 -4.58 12.23 -1.57
CA ASN A 52 -4.08 11.55 -2.76
C ASN A 52 -2.59 11.26 -2.62
N THR A 53 -1.75 12.26 -2.35
CA THR A 53 -0.30 12.04 -2.21
C THR A 53 0.03 11.02 -1.12
N LEU A 54 -0.54 11.17 0.07
CA LEU A 54 -0.30 10.27 1.21
C LEU A 54 -0.71 8.83 0.90
N LYS A 55 -1.83 8.63 0.20
CA LYS A 55 -2.25 7.29 -0.20
C LYS A 55 -1.26 6.64 -1.17
N THR A 56 -0.77 7.39 -2.16
CA THR A 56 0.25 6.88 -3.10
C THR A 56 1.52 6.50 -2.37
N GLU A 57 2.01 7.36 -1.47
CA GLU A 57 3.20 7.09 -0.67
C GLU A 57 3.03 5.83 0.20
N LEU A 58 1.87 5.69 0.86
CA LEU A 58 1.53 4.53 1.66
C LEU A 58 1.51 3.23 0.83
N ASP A 59 0.91 3.27 -0.36
CA ASP A 59 0.84 2.12 -1.24
C ASP A 59 2.23 1.73 -1.75
N THR A 60 3.06 2.70 -2.15
CA THR A 60 4.47 2.46 -2.50
C THR A 60 5.26 1.86 -1.33
N PHE A 61 5.04 2.34 -0.11
CA PHE A 61 5.71 1.80 1.07
C PHE A 61 5.29 0.35 1.34
N ARG A 62 3.99 0.05 1.27
CA ARG A 62 3.44 -1.31 1.42
C ARG A 62 4.00 -2.27 0.36
N GLU A 63 4.10 -1.82 -0.89
CA GLU A 63 4.71 -2.62 -1.96
C GLU A 63 6.17 -2.96 -1.67
N LYS A 64 6.96 -1.98 -1.21
CA LYS A 64 8.36 -2.23 -0.80
C LYS A 64 8.46 -3.26 0.33
N CYS A 65 7.63 -3.13 1.37
CA CYS A 65 7.61 -4.09 2.46
C CYS A 65 7.26 -5.51 1.98
N ASN A 66 6.28 -5.62 1.07
CA ASN A 66 5.89 -6.91 0.50
C ASN A 66 7.01 -7.53 -0.35
N CYS A 67 7.77 -6.74 -1.10
CA CYS A 67 8.94 -7.23 -1.84
C CYS A 67 10.03 -7.74 -0.89
N LEU A 68 10.38 -6.96 0.14
CA LEU A 68 11.38 -7.35 1.12
C LEU A 68 10.99 -8.62 1.88
N GLN A 69 9.71 -8.77 2.22
CA GLN A 69 9.21 -9.98 2.87
C GLN A 69 9.37 -11.21 1.96
N LYS A 70 9.06 -11.09 0.67
CA LYS A 70 9.26 -12.19 -0.28
C LYS A 70 10.73 -12.58 -0.43
N GLU A 71 11.62 -11.61 -0.56
CA GLU A 71 13.06 -11.86 -0.62
C GLU A 71 13.56 -12.56 0.64
N LEU A 72 13.06 -12.16 1.82
CA LEU A 72 13.38 -12.82 3.07
C LEU A 72 12.88 -14.28 3.10
N ASP A 73 11.64 -14.52 2.67
CA ASP A 73 11.05 -15.86 2.63
C ASP A 73 11.79 -16.79 1.65
N GLU A 74 12.22 -16.26 0.51
CA GLU A 74 13.04 -16.97 -0.49
C GLU A 74 14.42 -17.32 0.08
N ASN A 75 15.09 -16.37 0.72
CA ASN A 75 16.39 -16.60 1.36
C ASN A 75 16.31 -17.64 2.50
N ILE A 76 15.27 -17.58 3.33
CA ILE A 76 15.02 -18.59 4.38
C ILE A 76 14.81 -19.96 3.75
N SER A 77 14.08 -20.03 2.63
CA SER A 77 13.83 -21.29 1.93
C SER A 77 15.11 -21.89 1.34
N LEU A 78 15.99 -21.06 0.76
CA LEU A 78 17.30 -21.48 0.27
C LEU A 78 18.19 -21.98 1.42
N LEU A 79 18.24 -21.28 2.55
CA LEU A 79 19.03 -21.70 3.71
C LEU A 79 18.60 -23.07 4.25
N LYS A 80 17.29 -23.34 4.30
CA LYS A 80 16.76 -24.64 4.72
C LYS A 80 17.16 -25.81 3.82
N ILE A 81 17.49 -25.54 2.55
CA ILE A 81 17.98 -26.55 1.60
C ILE A 81 19.49 -26.75 1.77
N VAL A 82 20.24 -25.66 2.00
CA VAL A 82 21.70 -25.69 2.12
C VAL A 82 22.17 -26.29 3.46
N GLU A 83 21.45 -26.06 4.56
CA GLU A 83 21.77 -26.62 5.87
C GLU A 83 21.91 -28.17 5.89
N PRO A 84 20.98 -28.95 5.32
CA PRO A 84 21.12 -30.40 5.25
C PRO A 84 22.19 -30.89 4.25
N GLU A 85 22.44 -30.17 3.15
CA GLU A 85 23.48 -30.54 2.17
C GLU A 85 24.89 -30.42 2.77
N ILE A 86 25.15 -29.39 3.59
CA ILE A 86 26.42 -29.23 4.32
C ILE A 86 26.59 -30.35 5.36
N GLN A 87 25.51 -30.77 6.04
CA GLN A 87 25.57 -31.87 7.01
C GLN A 87 25.78 -33.24 6.36
N GLN A 88 25.26 -33.47 5.15
CA GLN A 88 25.51 -34.70 4.40
C GLN A 88 26.95 -34.78 3.88
N ASN A 89 27.46 -33.73 3.25
CA ASN A 89 28.84 -33.71 2.75
C ASN A 89 29.88 -33.88 3.87
N ASN A 90 29.68 -33.23 5.03
CA ASN A 90 30.59 -33.38 6.17
C ASN A 90 30.56 -34.80 6.79
N ASN A 91 29.47 -35.55 6.63
CA ASN A 91 29.37 -36.92 7.12
C ASN A 91 29.93 -37.97 6.14
N GLU A 92 30.03 -37.63 4.85
CA GLU A 92 30.69 -38.46 3.84
C GLU A 92 32.22 -38.31 3.89
N GLU A 93 32.74 -37.09 4.05
CA GLU A 93 34.20 -36.87 4.20
C GLU A 93 34.81 -37.57 5.43
N ILE A 94 34.05 -37.74 6.52
CA ILE A 94 34.53 -38.43 7.74
C ILE A 94 34.53 -39.96 7.60
N LYS A 95 33.84 -40.53 6.60
CA LYS A 95 33.78 -41.99 6.38
C LYS A 95 34.86 -42.53 5.44
N ASP A 96 35.53 -41.66 4.71
CA ASP A 96 36.59 -42.00 3.76
C ASP A 96 38.02 -41.84 4.33
N GLU A 97 38.17 -41.50 5.62
CA GLU A 97 39.42 -41.57 6.41
C GLU A 97 39.46 -42.81 7.32
#